data_AF-A0A9Q0Z837-F1
#
_entry.id   AF-A0A9Q0Z837-F1
#
_cell.length_a   1.000
_cell.length_b   1.000
_cell.length_c   1.000
_cell.angle_alpha   90.00
_cell.angle_beta   90.00
_cell.angle_gamma   90.00
#
_symmetry.space_group_name_H-M   'P 1'
#
loop_
_entity.id
_entity.type
_entity.pdbx_description
1 polymer ?
#
loop_
_entity_poly.entity_id
_entity_poly.type
_entity_poly.pdbx_seq_one_letter_code
_entity_poly.pdbx_strand_id
1 'polypeptide(L)'
;VEKFSNEFDATRSTGYLCAANVQSFEQVLDDILAGQKLPSNLSRISLSVSSQPLSSYALNDVLIADPCPATVSRFSFRIQRDGESCGPLVNCRSSGLRVSTAAGSTAAMLSAGGFAMPVLSEDLQYMVREPISPGAAIRLMHGIIKSGQSMKASWFSKKGVIYIDGSHVFHSIQHGDSIEMSSKAPSLKVFLP
;
A
#
# COMPACT_ATOMS: atom_id res chain seq x y z
N VAL A 1 -17.05 -23.14 7.12
CA VAL A 1 -15.57 -23.10 7.14
C VAL A 1 -14.99 -24.49 6.96
N GLU A 2 -15.29 -25.45 7.84
CA GLU A 2 -14.81 -26.84 7.73
C GLU A 2 -15.21 -27.53 6.42
N LYS A 3 -16.41 -27.24 5.89
CA LYS A 3 -16.92 -27.85 4.65
C LYS A 3 -16.08 -27.55 3.40
N PHE A 4 -15.19 -26.55 3.44
CA PHE A 4 -14.34 -26.12 2.32
C PHE A 4 -12.84 -26.12 2.69
N SER A 5 -12.45 -26.72 3.82
CA SER A 5 -11.06 -26.70 4.30
C SER A 5 -10.05 -27.32 3.35
N ASN A 6 -10.50 -28.25 2.49
CA ASN A 6 -9.67 -28.92 1.48
C ASN A 6 -9.46 -28.07 0.21
N GLU A 7 -10.24 -27.01 0.01
CA GLU A 7 -10.13 -26.10 -1.13
C GLU A 7 -9.49 -24.76 -0.73
N PHE A 8 -9.80 -24.26 0.46
CA PHE A 8 -9.24 -23.03 0.99
C PHE A 8 -9.13 -23.08 2.52
N ASP A 9 -7.92 -22.82 3.03
CA ASP A 9 -7.67 -22.73 4.46
C ASP A 9 -7.97 -21.32 4.99
N ALA A 10 -9.26 -21.07 5.25
CA ALA A 10 -9.72 -19.81 5.84
C ALA A 10 -9.21 -19.58 7.27
N THR A 11 -8.67 -20.61 7.95
CA THR A 11 -8.14 -20.48 9.31
C THR A 11 -6.82 -19.70 9.38
N ARG A 12 -6.13 -19.57 8.23
CA ARG A 12 -4.92 -18.75 8.10
C ARG A 12 -5.20 -17.28 7.82
N SER A 13 -6.45 -16.92 7.54
CA SER A 13 -6.85 -15.52 7.42
C SER A 13 -6.93 -14.91 8.81
N THR A 14 -6.03 -13.98 9.12
CA THR A 14 -6.01 -13.30 10.41
C THR A 14 -7.17 -12.31 10.57
N GLY A 15 -7.84 -11.92 9.48
CA GLY A 15 -8.99 -11.02 9.53
C GLY A 15 -8.68 -9.70 10.24
N TYR A 16 -7.49 -9.12 10.03
CA TYR A 16 -6.98 -7.98 10.82
C TYR A 16 -7.93 -6.76 10.86
N LEU A 17 -8.78 -6.60 9.84
CA LEU A 17 -9.78 -5.53 9.75
C LEU A 17 -11.23 -6.01 10.05
N CYS A 18 -11.42 -7.26 10.48
CA CYS A 18 -12.73 -7.80 10.83
C CYS A 18 -13.08 -7.44 12.27
N ALA A 19 -14.04 -6.53 12.46
CA ALA A 19 -14.50 -6.06 13.77
C ALA A 19 -15.02 -7.15 14.73
N ALA A 20 -15.40 -8.30 14.17
CA ALA A 20 -16.03 -9.39 14.89
C ALA A 20 -15.60 -10.73 14.32
N ASN A 21 -15.76 -11.77 15.14
CA ASN A 21 -15.66 -13.16 14.73
C ASN A 21 -17.02 -13.85 14.88
N VAL A 22 -17.11 -15.15 14.57
CA VAL A 22 -18.37 -15.92 14.63
C VAL A 22 -19.03 -15.87 16.01
N GLN A 23 -18.24 -15.76 17.08
CA GLN A 23 -18.74 -15.75 18.46
C GLN A 23 -19.18 -14.34 18.90
N SER A 24 -18.52 -13.28 18.41
CA SER A 24 -18.81 -11.89 18.82
C SER A 24 -19.70 -11.11 17.86
N PHE A 25 -20.10 -11.71 16.74
CA PHE A 25 -20.83 -11.02 15.67
C PHE A 25 -22.12 -10.34 16.14
N GLU A 26 -22.96 -11.05 16.88
CA GLU A 26 -24.25 -10.53 17.37
C GLU A 26 -24.04 -9.30 18.26
N GLN A 27 -23.18 -9.41 19.28
CA GLN A 27 -22.88 -8.30 20.18
C GLN A 27 -22.31 -7.07 19.44
N VAL A 28 -21.35 -7.28 18.54
CA VAL A 28 -20.73 -6.17 17.79
C VAL A 28 -21.75 -5.48 16.90
N LEU A 29 -22.67 -6.24 16.30
CA LEU A 29 -23.74 -5.66 15.49
C LEU A 29 -24.73 -4.86 16.35
N ASP A 30 -25.14 -5.39 17.50
CA ASP A 30 -26.03 -4.70 18.43
C ASP A 30 -25.42 -3.39 18.93
N ASP A 31 -24.14 -3.39 19.29
CA ASP A 31 -23.41 -2.18 19.72
C ASP A 31 -23.37 -1.11 18.63
N ILE A 32 -23.23 -1.52 17.36
CA ILE A 32 -23.25 -0.61 16.21
C ILE A 32 -24.65 0.00 16.02
N LEU A 33 -25.69 -0.83 16.06
CA LEU A 33 -27.08 -0.39 15.87
C LEU A 33 -27.56 0.51 17.02
N ALA A 34 -27.11 0.24 18.24
CA ALA A 34 -27.38 1.05 19.42
C ALA A 34 -26.53 2.33 19.49
N GLY A 35 -25.58 2.53 18.56
CA GLY A 35 -24.68 3.68 18.54
C GLY A 35 -23.59 3.67 19.62
N GLN A 36 -23.36 2.51 20.25
CA GLN A 36 -22.35 2.31 21.31
C GLN A 36 -20.95 2.07 20.74
N LYS A 37 -20.84 1.51 19.53
CA LYS A 37 -19.59 1.38 18.79
C LYS A 37 -19.52 2.44 17.69
N LEU A 38 -18.42 3.19 17.60
CA LEU A 38 -18.18 4.21 16.57
C LEU A 38 -17.14 3.72 15.55
N PRO A 39 -17.29 4.10 14.27
CA PRO A 39 -16.32 3.73 13.25
C PRO A 39 -15.03 4.55 13.40
N SER A 40 -13.93 3.92 13.03
CA SER A 40 -12.62 4.57 12.86
C SER A 40 -12.40 4.98 11.41
N ASN A 41 -11.61 6.03 11.19
CA ASN A 41 -11.22 6.47 9.86
C ASN A 41 -9.86 5.86 9.50
N LEU A 42 -9.83 4.98 8.51
CA LEU A 42 -8.60 4.43 7.95
C LEU A 42 -8.11 5.27 6.77
N SER A 43 -6.81 5.56 6.77
CA SER A 43 -6.13 6.20 5.64
C SER A 43 -6.06 5.26 4.45
N ARG A 44 -6.09 5.83 3.25
CA ARG A 44 -5.97 5.11 1.97
C ARG A 44 -4.94 5.81 1.08
N ILE A 45 -4.35 5.04 0.16
CA ILE A 45 -3.40 5.59 -0.82
C ILE A 45 -4.18 6.16 -2.00
N SER A 46 -3.97 7.44 -2.30
CA SER A 46 -4.35 8.03 -3.58
C SER A 46 -3.22 7.88 -4.60
N LEU A 47 -3.61 7.62 -5.84
CA LEU A 47 -2.71 7.41 -6.97
C LEU A 47 -3.05 8.39 -8.09
N SER A 48 -2.03 8.97 -8.72
CA SER A 48 -2.16 9.60 -10.03
C SER A 48 -1.09 9.07 -10.96
N VAL A 49 -1.44 8.93 -12.24
CA VAL A 49 -0.50 8.53 -13.31
C VAL A 49 -0.51 9.64 -14.36
N SER A 50 0.66 10.24 -14.60
CA SER A 50 0.84 11.34 -15.56
C SER A 50 -0.19 12.46 -15.34
N SER A 51 -0.36 12.84 -14.06
CA SER A 51 -1.31 13.84 -13.55
C SER A 51 -2.80 13.47 -13.66
N GLN A 52 -3.13 12.25 -14.09
CA GLN A 52 -4.50 11.75 -14.09
C GLN A 52 -4.75 10.92 -12.83
N PRO A 53 -5.69 11.31 -11.96
CA PRO A 53 -6.01 10.54 -10.77
C PRO A 53 -6.64 9.19 -11.16
N LEU A 54 -6.22 8.12 -10.48
CA LEU A 54 -6.90 6.84 -10.58
C LEU A 54 -8.16 6.85 -9.71
N SER A 55 -9.20 6.13 -10.13
CA SER A 55 -10.47 6.03 -9.41
C SER A 55 -10.41 5.10 -8.18
N SER A 56 -9.38 4.26 -8.10
CA SER A 56 -9.19 3.30 -7.01
C SER A 56 -8.20 3.83 -5.96
N TYR A 57 -8.53 3.61 -4.69
CA TYR A 57 -7.70 3.95 -3.54
C TYR A 57 -7.31 2.68 -2.80
N ALA A 58 -6.01 2.49 -2.54
CA ALA A 58 -5.53 1.29 -1.85
C ALA A 58 -5.82 1.39 -0.35
N LEU A 59 -6.41 0.35 0.23
CA LEU A 59 -6.60 0.20 1.67
C LEU A 59 -5.34 -0.34 2.34
N ASN A 60 -4.67 -1.31 1.72
CA ASN A 60 -3.49 -1.97 2.24
C ASN A 60 -2.22 -1.43 1.58
N ASP A 61 -1.99 -1.80 0.32
CA ASP A 61 -0.75 -1.49 -0.37
C ASP A 61 -0.90 -1.35 -1.88
N VAL A 62 0.08 -0.67 -2.44
CA VAL A 62 0.32 -0.52 -3.87
C VAL A 62 1.65 -1.18 -4.19
N LEU A 63 1.68 -2.03 -5.22
CA LEU A 63 2.92 -2.57 -5.78
C LEU A 63 3.09 -2.09 -7.22
N ILE A 64 4.19 -1.39 -7.50
CA ILE A 64 4.60 -1.01 -8.85
C ILE A 64 5.73 -1.92 -9.28
N ALA A 65 5.52 -2.71 -10.33
CA ALA A 65 6.52 -3.66 -10.81
C ALA A 65 6.36 -3.95 -12.31
N ASP A 66 7.40 -4.54 -12.91
CA ASP A 66 7.25 -5.23 -14.20
C ASP A 66 6.29 -6.43 -14.02
N PRO A 67 5.35 -6.67 -14.95
CA PRO A 67 4.45 -7.82 -14.86
C PRO A 67 5.17 -9.17 -14.91
N CYS A 68 6.37 -9.23 -15.50
CA CYS A 68 7.20 -10.41 -15.50
C CYS A 68 8.18 -10.35 -14.30
N PRO A 69 8.07 -11.24 -13.30
CA PRO A 69 8.94 -11.21 -12.11
C PRO A 69 10.42 -11.47 -12.43
N ALA A 70 10.72 -12.04 -13.60
CA ALA A 70 12.09 -12.23 -14.09
C ALA A 70 12.69 -10.95 -14.72
N THR A 71 11.94 -9.85 -14.79
CA THR A 71 12.36 -8.61 -15.43
C THR A 71 12.62 -7.51 -14.39
N VAL A 72 13.74 -6.81 -14.55
CA VAL A 72 14.12 -5.69 -13.67
C VAL A 72 13.20 -4.50 -13.89
N SER A 73 12.59 -4.04 -12.80
CA SER A 73 11.88 -2.76 -12.72
C SER A 73 12.90 -1.63 -12.61
N ARG A 74 12.80 -0.64 -13.51
CA ARG A 74 13.64 0.57 -13.50
C ARG A 74 12.75 1.77 -13.22
N PHE A 75 13.05 2.48 -12.15
CA PHE A 75 12.31 3.67 -11.77
C PHE A 75 13.21 4.60 -10.95
N SER A 76 12.74 5.82 -10.74
CA SER A 76 13.27 6.68 -9.70
C SER A 76 12.15 7.20 -8.85
N PHE A 77 12.43 7.64 -7.63
CA PHE A 77 11.43 8.31 -6.81
C PHE A 77 12.04 9.40 -5.95
N ARG A 78 11.20 10.31 -5.47
CA ARG A 78 11.51 11.29 -4.45
C ARG A 78 10.29 11.58 -3.59
N ILE A 79 10.53 12.03 -2.37
CA ILE A 79 9.47 12.54 -1.49
C ILE A 79 9.28 14.03 -1.73
N GLN A 80 8.03 14.46 -1.79
CA GLN A 80 7.63 15.85 -1.98
C GLN A 80 6.71 16.32 -0.85
N ARG A 81 6.70 17.62 -0.60
CA ARG A 81 5.73 18.34 0.24
C ARG A 81 5.34 19.58 -0.52
N ASP A 82 4.04 19.80 -0.68
CA ASP A 82 3.49 20.97 -1.39
C ASP A 82 4.10 21.17 -2.80
N GLY A 83 4.42 20.07 -3.48
CA GLY A 83 5.05 20.06 -4.82
C GLY A 83 6.58 20.24 -4.82
N GLU A 84 7.16 20.63 -3.69
CA GLU A 84 8.60 20.81 -3.54
C GLU A 84 9.29 19.52 -3.10
N SER A 85 10.53 19.31 -3.57
CA SER A 85 11.29 18.10 -3.23
C SER A 85 11.84 18.20 -1.80
N CYS A 86 11.52 17.23 -0.93
CA CYS A 86 12.00 17.19 0.45
C CYS A 86 13.17 16.22 0.68
N GLY A 87 13.61 15.52 -0.36
CA GLY A 87 14.67 14.52 -0.27
C GLY A 87 15.36 14.29 -1.60
N PRO A 88 16.45 13.50 -1.61
CA PRO A 88 17.19 13.20 -2.82
C PRO A 88 16.35 12.39 -3.81
N LEU A 89 16.66 12.52 -5.10
CA LEU A 89 16.16 11.60 -6.12
C LEU A 89 16.88 10.26 -5.96
N VAL A 90 16.11 9.19 -5.84
CA VAL A 90 16.63 7.83 -5.69
C VAL A 90 16.37 7.06 -6.97
N ASN A 91 17.43 6.59 -7.64
CA ASN A 91 17.32 5.73 -8.82
C ASN A 91 17.37 4.26 -8.39
N CYS A 92 16.46 3.46 -8.94
CA CYS A 92 16.25 2.08 -8.51
C CYS A 92 16.24 1.12 -9.71
N ARG A 93 16.92 -0.01 -9.49
CA ARG A 93 16.77 -1.25 -10.26
C ARG A 93 16.38 -2.33 -9.26
N SER A 94 15.20 -2.91 -9.39
CA SER A 94 14.66 -3.78 -8.34
C SER A 94 13.56 -4.70 -8.87
N SER A 95 12.94 -5.52 -8.01
CA SER A 95 11.73 -6.28 -8.36
C SER A 95 10.44 -5.48 -8.21
N GLY A 96 10.53 -4.21 -7.81
CA GLY A 96 9.42 -3.27 -7.73
C GLY A 96 9.53 -2.31 -6.54
N LEU A 97 8.51 -1.47 -6.41
CA LEU A 97 8.29 -0.54 -5.31
C LEU A 97 6.96 -0.85 -4.65
N ARG A 98 6.96 -1.11 -3.34
CA ARG A 98 5.75 -1.26 -2.54
C ARG A 98 5.53 -0.02 -1.70
N VAL A 99 4.30 0.47 -1.64
CA VAL A 99 3.87 1.53 -0.70
C VAL A 99 2.64 1.02 0.04
N SER A 100 2.63 1.12 1.37
CA SER A 100 1.57 0.59 2.23
C SER A 100 1.01 1.67 3.14
N THR A 101 -0.29 1.61 3.40
CA THR A 101 -0.92 2.31 4.53
C THR A 101 -0.51 1.65 5.85
N ALA A 102 -0.93 2.25 6.97
CA ALA A 102 -0.83 1.61 8.26
C ALA A 102 -1.66 0.32 8.37
N ALA A 103 -2.85 0.25 7.76
CA ALA A 103 -3.67 -0.96 7.74
C ALA A 103 -2.99 -2.12 6.98
N GLY A 104 -2.29 -1.81 5.88
CA GLY A 104 -1.52 -2.80 5.12
C GLY A 104 -0.15 -3.15 5.72
N SER A 105 0.29 -2.42 6.75
CA SER A 105 1.65 -2.54 7.30
C SER A 105 1.93 -3.90 7.92
N THR A 106 0.90 -4.62 8.37
CA THR A 106 0.97 -5.96 8.97
C THR A 106 0.90 -7.09 7.95
N ALA A 107 0.64 -6.78 6.67
CA ALA A 107 0.49 -7.74 5.58
C ALA A 107 1.78 -7.87 4.76
N ALA A 108 1.69 -7.69 3.43
CA ALA A 108 2.82 -7.87 2.51
C ALA A 108 3.99 -6.91 2.78
N MET A 109 3.75 -5.77 3.44
CA MET A 109 4.81 -4.86 3.88
C MET A 109 5.65 -5.49 5.01
N LEU A 110 5.01 -6.06 6.04
CA LEU A 110 5.70 -6.75 7.12
C LEU A 110 6.52 -7.93 6.59
N SER A 111 5.93 -8.75 5.71
CA SER A 111 6.62 -9.89 5.09
C SER A 111 7.83 -9.50 4.25
N ALA A 112 7.85 -8.27 3.71
CA ALA A 112 8.97 -7.76 2.93
C ALA A 112 10.13 -7.21 3.80
N GLY A 113 9.97 -7.19 5.14
CA GLY A 113 10.94 -6.62 6.08
C GLY A 113 10.58 -5.21 6.56
N GLY A 114 9.36 -4.74 6.27
CA GLY A 114 8.80 -3.52 6.85
C GLY A 114 8.45 -3.69 8.33
N PHE A 115 7.76 -2.72 8.89
CA PHE A 115 7.29 -2.75 10.28
C PHE A 115 5.80 -2.44 10.39
N ALA A 116 5.15 -2.99 11.42
CA ALA A 116 3.77 -2.68 11.75
C ALA A 116 3.64 -1.22 12.21
N MET A 117 2.60 -0.55 11.75
CA MET A 117 2.28 0.84 12.08
C MET A 117 1.01 0.90 12.92
N PRO A 118 0.81 1.96 13.74
CA PRO A 118 -0.48 2.20 14.38
C PRO A 118 -1.58 2.32 13.33
N VAL A 119 -2.62 1.50 13.41
CA VAL A 119 -3.64 1.34 12.33
C VAL A 119 -4.31 2.65 11.90
N LEU A 120 -4.41 3.63 12.80
CA LEU A 120 -4.99 4.95 12.54
C LEU A 120 -3.99 5.99 12.02
N SER A 121 -2.73 5.61 11.81
CA SER A 121 -1.72 6.50 11.25
C SER A 121 -2.03 6.83 9.78
N GLU A 122 -1.86 8.11 9.43
CA GLU A 122 -1.97 8.60 8.05
C GLU A 122 -0.63 8.59 7.31
N ASP A 123 0.45 8.19 8.00
CA ASP A 123 1.74 7.98 7.35
C ASP A 123 1.66 6.74 6.45
N LEU A 124 2.44 6.76 5.37
CA LEU A 124 2.65 5.59 4.52
C LEU A 124 4.06 5.06 4.72
N GLN A 125 4.24 3.76 4.48
CA GLN A 125 5.55 3.12 4.46
C GLN A 125 5.87 2.69 3.03
N TYR A 126 7.10 2.91 2.57
CA TYR A 126 7.52 2.46 1.24
C TYR A 126 8.73 1.52 1.32
N MET A 127 8.81 0.57 0.41
CA MET A 127 9.91 -0.37 0.31
C MET A 127 10.23 -0.71 -1.15
N VAL A 128 11.46 -0.45 -1.55
CA VAL A 128 12.06 -0.96 -2.79
C VAL A 128 12.39 -2.44 -2.57
N ARG A 129 11.76 -3.31 -3.36
CA ARG A 129 11.92 -4.76 -3.23
C ARG A 129 13.17 -5.25 -3.93
N GLU A 130 14.05 -5.97 -3.23
CA GLU A 130 15.25 -6.62 -3.78
C GLU A 130 16.11 -5.67 -4.63
N PRO A 131 16.60 -4.55 -4.05
CA PRO A 131 17.36 -3.56 -4.80
C PRO A 131 18.68 -4.12 -5.34
N ILE A 132 18.95 -3.89 -6.62
CA ILE A 132 20.16 -4.35 -7.32
C ILE A 132 21.23 -3.27 -7.20
N SER A 133 22.32 -3.58 -6.51
CA SER A 133 23.50 -2.71 -6.35
C SER A 133 23.16 -1.26 -5.93
N PRO A 134 22.41 -1.05 -4.83
CA PRO A 134 21.91 0.29 -4.46
C PRO A 134 23.03 1.27 -4.01
N GLY A 135 24.23 0.77 -3.73
CA GLY A 135 25.38 1.59 -3.33
C GLY A 135 25.05 2.47 -2.12
N ALA A 136 25.37 3.75 -2.20
CA ALA A 136 25.09 4.72 -1.14
C ALA A 136 23.59 4.92 -0.85
N ALA A 137 22.71 4.56 -1.79
CA ALA A 137 21.26 4.70 -1.62
C ALA A 137 20.61 3.56 -0.84
N ILE A 138 21.36 2.56 -0.36
CA ILE A 138 20.80 1.40 0.39
C ILE A 138 19.90 1.83 1.55
N ARG A 139 20.27 2.91 2.27
CA ARG A 139 19.51 3.45 3.41
C ARG A 139 18.20 4.14 3.01
N LEU A 140 17.99 4.36 1.71
CA LEU A 140 16.80 4.99 1.14
C LEU A 140 15.87 3.97 0.48
N MET A 141 16.17 2.67 0.57
CA MET A 141 15.34 1.62 -0.02
C MET A 141 14.08 1.34 0.79
N HIS A 142 13.99 1.86 2.02
CA HIS A 142 12.85 1.73 2.91
C HIS A 142 12.70 3.01 3.71
N GLY A 143 11.46 3.49 3.86
CA GLY A 143 11.20 4.67 4.66
C GLY A 143 9.72 4.98 4.81
N ILE A 144 9.45 6.18 5.28
CA ILE A 144 8.10 6.68 5.59
C ILE A 144 7.81 7.89 4.70
N ILE A 145 6.58 7.96 4.20
CA ILE A 145 5.97 9.15 3.61
C ILE A 145 5.05 9.73 4.69
N LYS A 146 5.38 10.90 5.23
CA LYS A 146 4.58 11.50 6.30
C LYS A 146 3.23 12.02 5.79
N SER A 147 2.24 12.12 6.68
CA SER A 147 1.02 12.86 6.36
C SER A 147 1.36 14.26 5.81
N GLY A 148 0.69 14.65 4.71
CA GLY A 148 0.99 15.86 3.95
C GLY A 148 2.11 15.75 2.91
N GLN A 149 2.90 14.66 2.91
CA GLN A 149 3.88 14.37 1.85
C GLN A 149 3.28 13.50 0.75
N SER A 150 3.92 13.52 -0.43
CA SER A 150 3.68 12.58 -1.50
C SER A 150 4.99 11.96 -1.98
N MET A 151 4.91 10.79 -2.61
CA MET A 151 6.00 10.20 -3.36
C MET A 151 5.73 10.40 -4.85
N LYS A 152 6.69 10.98 -5.55
CA LYS A 152 6.68 11.04 -7.02
C LYS A 152 7.70 10.06 -7.57
N ALA A 153 7.22 9.07 -8.31
CA ALA A 153 8.03 8.09 -9.00
C ALA A 153 7.97 8.29 -10.52
N SER A 154 9.09 8.07 -11.20
CA SER A 154 9.17 8.05 -12.67
C SER A 154 9.54 6.66 -13.13
N TRP A 155 8.77 6.10 -14.07
CA TRP A 155 8.96 4.75 -14.58
C TRP A 155 9.84 4.72 -15.84
N PHE A 156 10.81 3.82 -15.87
CA PHE A 156 11.78 3.72 -16.97
C PHE A 156 11.79 2.36 -17.66
N SER A 157 11.07 1.34 -17.18
CA SER A 157 10.92 0.09 -17.92
C SER A 157 9.88 0.22 -19.03
N LYS A 158 9.97 -0.63 -20.06
CA LYS A 158 9.06 -0.60 -21.23
C LYS A 158 7.60 -0.83 -20.83
N LYS A 159 7.37 -1.75 -19.91
CA LYS A 159 6.07 -2.08 -19.34
C LYS A 159 6.18 -1.99 -17.83
N GLY A 160 5.07 -1.72 -17.17
CA GLY A 160 4.91 -1.81 -15.73
C GLY A 160 3.44 -1.93 -15.38
N VAL A 161 3.16 -2.36 -14.16
CA VAL A 161 1.81 -2.47 -13.62
C VAL A 161 1.82 -1.94 -12.20
N ILE A 162 0.83 -1.10 -11.89
CA ILE A 162 0.48 -0.69 -10.55
C ILE A 162 -0.63 -1.64 -10.08
N TYR A 163 -0.33 -2.46 -9.09
CA TYR A 163 -1.29 -3.35 -8.42
C TYR A 163 -1.81 -2.67 -7.16
N ILE A 164 -3.12 -2.70 -6.95
CA ILE A 164 -3.82 -2.03 -5.85
C ILE A 164 -4.53 -3.11 -5.02
N ASP A 165 -4.15 -3.27 -3.76
CA ASP A 165 -4.70 -4.27 -2.83
C ASP A 165 -4.71 -5.70 -3.39
N GLY A 166 -3.60 -6.09 -4.04
CA GLY A 166 -3.44 -7.40 -4.67
C GLY A 166 -3.53 -7.33 -6.20
N SER A 167 -3.83 -8.46 -6.85
CA SER A 167 -3.69 -8.62 -8.30
C SER A 167 -4.92 -8.23 -9.12
N HIS A 168 -6.09 -8.03 -8.50
CA HIS A 168 -7.35 -7.87 -9.20
C HIS A 168 -7.59 -6.46 -9.73
N VAL A 169 -7.19 -5.44 -8.97
CA VAL A 169 -7.27 -4.04 -9.40
C VAL A 169 -5.87 -3.61 -9.80
N PHE A 170 -5.70 -3.27 -11.08
CA PHE A 170 -4.41 -2.88 -11.59
C PHE A 170 -4.50 -1.83 -12.70
N HIS A 171 -3.42 -1.09 -12.89
CA HIS A 171 -3.27 -0.10 -13.94
C HIS A 171 -1.94 -0.32 -14.66
N SER A 172 -1.96 -0.45 -15.99
CA SER A 172 -0.74 -0.57 -16.78
C SER A 172 -0.06 0.79 -16.93
N ILE A 173 1.26 0.78 -16.81
CA ILE A 173 2.13 1.94 -17.04
C ILE A 173 3.22 1.57 -18.05
N GLN A 174 3.82 2.58 -18.64
CA GLN A 174 4.87 2.44 -19.64
C GLN A 174 6.01 3.43 -19.38
N HIS A 175 7.08 3.27 -20.14
CA HIS A 175 8.26 4.13 -20.04
C HIS A 175 7.86 5.61 -20.14
N GLY A 176 8.35 6.42 -19.19
CA GLY A 176 8.10 7.85 -19.14
C GLY A 176 6.93 8.26 -18.25
N ASP A 177 6.07 7.31 -17.84
CA ASP A 177 4.97 7.62 -16.93
C ASP A 177 5.49 8.10 -15.57
N SER A 178 4.79 9.09 -15.01
CA SER A 178 5.02 9.56 -13.64
C SER A 178 3.89 9.08 -12.75
N ILE A 179 4.21 8.59 -11.56
CA ILE A 179 3.27 8.08 -10.58
C ILE A 179 3.38 8.95 -9.33
N GLU A 180 2.27 9.47 -8.84
CA GLU A 180 2.21 10.13 -7.55
C GLU A 180 1.40 9.29 -6.56
N MET A 181 1.93 9.12 -5.36
CA MET A 181 1.30 8.40 -4.25
C MET A 181 1.25 9.28 -3.01
N SER A 182 0.10 9.35 -2.35
CA SER A 182 -0.06 10.07 -1.08
C SER A 182 -1.19 9.49 -0.23
N SER A 183 -1.29 9.90 1.03
CA SER A 183 -2.41 9.54 1.91
C SER A 183 -3.65 10.45 1.75
N LYS A 184 -3.75 11.22 0.66
CA LYS A 184 -4.83 12.20 0.41
C LYS A 184 -6.12 11.60 -0.15
N ALA A 185 -6.28 10.28 -0.14
CA ALA A 185 -7.54 9.66 -0.52
C ALA A 185 -8.61 9.92 0.55
N PRO A 186 -9.92 9.94 0.20
CA PRO A 186 -10.98 9.95 1.20
C PRO A 186 -10.81 8.76 2.16
N SER A 187 -10.94 8.99 3.47
CA SER A 187 -10.81 7.93 4.47
C SER A 187 -11.91 6.87 4.33
N LEU A 188 -11.60 5.64 4.75
CA LEU A 188 -12.59 4.56 4.85
C LEU A 188 -13.05 4.44 6.30
N LYS A 189 -14.35 4.55 6.54
CA LYS A 189 -14.95 4.31 7.86
C LYS A 189 -15.09 2.82 8.10
N VAL A 190 -14.42 2.31 9.12
CA VAL A 190 -14.40 0.88 9.46
C VAL A 190 -14.59 0.71 10.97
N PHE A 191 -15.41 -0.25 11.37
CA PHE A 191 -15.42 -0.72 12.75
C PHE A 191 -14.23 -1.66 12.93
N LEU A 192 -13.29 -1.29 13.79
CA LEU A 192 -12.14 -2.12 14.11
C LEU A 192 -12.52 -3.11 15.23
N PRO A 193 -11.78 -4.23 15.38
CA PRO A 193 -11.97 -5.20 16.46
C PRO A 193 -12.11 -4.51 17.83
#